data_AF-A0A6G9YK77-F1
#
_entry.id   AF-A0A6G9YK77-F1
#
_cell.length_a   1.000
_cell.length_b   1.000
_cell.length_c   1.000
_cell.angle_alpha   90.00
_cell.angle_beta   90.00
_cell.angle_gamma   90.00
#
_symmetry.space_group_name_H-M   'P 1'
#
loop_
_entity.id
_entity.type
_entity.pdbx_description
1 polymer ?
#
loop_
_entity_poly.entity_id
_entity_poly.type
_entity_poly.pdbx_seq_one_letter_code
_entity_poly.pdbx_strand_id
1 'polypeptide(L)'
;MDTNSHDPGAVFHLEYLYGPQWQNVVALIERAAQLTADERERLNAAAAKKMEAGMSALTGAAGQSGLGGLANLLSNLGQSADNPQPMHIAADTAKQFGRSRNLQLAGLVAGQAISPGSGTGDLAAAMQSLGSIGTLTAVGQAASAAVLSDLVGQGKFDQSVYDELMQPWTSVIG
;
A
#
# COMPACT_ATOMS: atom_id res chain seq x y z
N MET A 1 1.36 41.69 3.80
CA MET A 1 2.33 40.99 2.92
C MET A 1 1.90 39.55 2.90
N ASP A 2 1.01 39.22 1.98
CA ASP A 2 0.35 37.93 1.88
C ASP A 2 1.28 36.91 1.23
N THR A 3 2.07 36.20 2.03
CA THR A 3 2.98 35.15 1.57
C THR A 3 2.28 33.80 1.57
N ASN A 4 1.22 33.64 0.77
CA ASN A 4 0.63 32.32 0.55
C ASN A 4 -0.08 32.18 -0.81
N SER A 5 0.51 32.75 -1.84
CA SER A 5 0.16 32.41 -3.21
C SER A 5 0.66 30.99 -3.48
N HIS A 6 -0.22 29.99 -3.37
CA HIS A 6 0.04 28.66 -3.91
C HIS A 6 0.30 28.85 -5.41
N ASP A 7 1.54 28.61 -5.86
CA ASP A 7 1.88 28.64 -7.28
C ASP A 7 0.97 27.65 -8.03
N PRO A 8 0.04 28.13 -8.89
CA PRO A 8 -0.88 27.27 -9.60
C PRO A 8 -0.14 26.20 -10.42
N GLY A 9 1.04 26.52 -10.95
CA GLY A 9 1.87 25.58 -11.70
C GLY A 9 2.37 24.41 -10.85
N ALA A 10 2.74 24.67 -9.59
CA ALA A 10 3.14 23.62 -8.65
C ALA A 10 1.96 22.71 -8.28
N VAL A 11 0.77 23.27 -8.09
CA VAL A 11 -0.45 22.50 -7.79
C VAL A 11 -0.81 21.58 -8.97
N PHE A 12 -0.83 22.11 -10.19
CA PHE A 12 -1.08 21.29 -11.40
C PHE A 12 -0.06 20.16 -11.57
N HIS A 13 1.21 20.41 -11.23
CA HIS A 13 2.22 19.38 -11.29
C HIS A 13 1.99 18.26 -10.26
N LEU A 14 1.61 18.60 -9.03
CA LEU A 14 1.30 17.62 -7.99
C LEU A 14 0.04 16.81 -8.32
N GLU A 15 -1.00 17.45 -8.86
CA GLU A 15 -2.19 16.77 -9.37
C GLU A 15 -1.85 15.80 -10.51
N TYR A 16 -0.96 16.21 -11.42
CA TYR A 16 -0.49 15.33 -12.49
C TYR A 16 0.29 14.12 -11.95
N LEU A 17 1.16 14.32 -10.95
CA LEU A 17 2.00 13.26 -10.39
C LEU A 17 1.23 12.31 -9.48
N TYR A 18 0.35 12.80 -8.62
CA TYR A 18 -0.27 12.01 -7.55
C TYR A 18 -1.80 11.90 -7.64
N GLY A 19 -2.44 12.64 -8.53
CA GLY A 19 -3.89 12.66 -8.70
C GLY A 19 -4.59 13.75 -7.87
N PRO A 20 -5.93 13.77 -7.84
CA PRO A 20 -6.73 14.81 -7.17
C PRO A 20 -6.47 14.88 -5.66
N GLN A 21 -6.04 13.75 -5.08
CA GLN A 21 -5.77 13.59 -3.66
C GLN A 21 -4.28 13.81 -3.31
N TRP A 22 -3.56 14.58 -4.14
CA TRP A 22 -2.12 14.82 -3.99
C TRP A 22 -1.72 15.34 -2.61
N GLN A 23 -2.59 16.10 -1.93
CA GLN A 23 -2.35 16.63 -0.59
C GLN A 23 -2.16 15.50 0.43
N ASN A 24 -3.02 14.49 0.37
CA ASN A 24 -2.94 13.31 1.24
C ASN A 24 -1.68 12.48 0.94
N VAL A 25 -1.32 12.37 -0.34
CA VAL A 25 -0.11 11.65 -0.78
C VAL A 25 1.16 12.36 -0.31
N VAL A 26 1.23 13.69 -0.45
CA VAL A 26 2.36 14.49 0.02
C VAL A 26 2.49 14.43 1.54
N ALA A 27 1.39 14.62 2.28
CA ALA A 27 1.41 14.50 3.74
C ALA A 27 1.89 13.11 4.21
N LEU A 28 1.48 12.05 3.50
CA LEU A 28 1.95 10.69 3.76
C LEU A 28 3.45 10.53 3.48
N ILE A 29 3.95 11.06 2.36
CA ILE A 29 5.37 11.01 1.99
C ILE A 29 6.22 11.76 3.02
N GLU A 30 5.79 12.96 3.40
CA GLU A 30 6.46 13.78 4.42
C GLU A 30 6.51 13.05 5.76
N ARG A 31 5.39 12.43 6.17
CA ARG A 31 5.34 11.64 7.39
C ARG A 31 6.19 10.38 7.32
N ALA A 32 6.23 9.72 6.16
CA ALA A 32 7.07 8.54 5.91
C ALA A 32 8.56 8.88 6.04
N ALA A 33 8.97 10.08 5.58
CA ALA A 33 10.33 10.58 5.73
C ALA A 33 10.74 10.78 7.20
N GLN A 34 9.76 11.00 8.08
CA GLN A 34 9.95 11.27 9.51
C GLN A 34 9.76 10.02 10.38
N LEU A 35 9.62 8.82 9.81
CA LEU A 35 9.46 7.59 10.58
C LEU A 35 10.68 7.32 11.47
N THR A 36 10.42 7.18 12.77
CA THR A 36 11.42 6.76 13.75
C THR A 36 11.75 5.26 13.61
N ALA A 37 12.87 4.81 14.20
CA ALA A 37 13.24 3.39 14.18
C ALA A 37 12.14 2.50 14.80
N ASP A 38 11.56 2.92 15.92
CA ASP A 38 10.49 2.18 16.61
C ASP A 38 9.21 2.10 15.76
N GLU A 39 8.87 3.15 15.03
CA GLU A 39 7.72 3.15 14.12
C GLU A 39 7.95 2.25 12.92
N ARG A 40 9.17 2.24 12.36
CA ARG A 40 9.53 1.33 11.27
C ARG A 40 9.41 -0.13 11.69
N GLU A 41 9.90 -0.46 12.89
CA GLU A 41 9.79 -1.80 13.45
C GLU A 41 8.33 -2.21 13.67
N ARG A 42 7.51 -1.33 14.26
CA ARG A 42 6.07 -1.58 14.44
C ARG A 42 5.33 -1.74 13.11
N LEU A 43 5.65 -0.94 12.10
CA LEU A 43 5.09 -1.09 10.76
C LEU A 43 5.50 -2.41 10.11
N ASN A 44 6.75 -2.82 10.31
CA ASN A 44 7.25 -4.10 9.82
C ASN A 44 6.50 -5.28 10.46
N ALA A 45 6.33 -5.25 11.78
CA ALA A 45 5.57 -6.25 12.52
C ALA A 45 4.08 -6.28 12.12
N ALA A 46 3.45 -5.11 11.92
CA ALA A 46 2.06 -5.02 11.46
C ALA A 46 1.87 -5.64 10.07
N ALA A 47 2.78 -5.35 9.14
CA ALA A 47 2.77 -5.94 7.80
C ALA A 47 3.02 -7.45 7.82
N ALA A 48 3.96 -7.92 8.65
CA ALA A 48 4.22 -9.36 8.82
C ALA A 48 2.99 -10.10 9.36
N LYS A 49 2.30 -9.53 10.37
CA LYS A 49 1.07 -10.10 10.93
C LYS A 49 -0.05 -10.20 9.89
N LYS A 50 -0.20 -9.19 9.02
CA LYS A 50 -1.17 -9.21 7.92
C LYS A 50 -0.86 -10.31 6.91
N MET A 51 0.43 -10.49 6.57
CA MET A 51 0.87 -11.56 5.67
C MET A 51 0.66 -12.95 6.27
N GLU A 52 0.99 -13.12 7.57
CA GLU A 52 0.75 -14.36 8.30
C GLU A 52 -0.73 -14.71 8.35
N ALA A 53 -1.61 -13.74 8.66
CA ALA A 53 -3.06 -13.95 8.65
C ALA A 53 -3.57 -14.41 7.27
N GLY A 54 -3.07 -13.81 6.18
CA GLY A 54 -3.38 -14.24 4.82
C GLY A 54 -2.89 -15.66 4.51
N MET A 55 -1.69 -16.02 4.96
CA MET A 55 -1.12 -17.36 4.78
C MET A 55 -1.85 -18.41 5.63
N SER A 56 -2.23 -18.10 6.87
CA SER A 56 -3.06 -18.97 7.71
C SER A 56 -4.45 -19.19 7.13
N ALA A 57 -5.07 -18.18 6.52
CA ALA A 57 -6.33 -18.34 5.81
C ALA A 57 -6.17 -19.30 4.61
N LEU A 58 -5.08 -19.16 3.84
CA LEU A 58 -4.79 -20.02 2.70
C LEU A 58 -4.45 -21.47 3.11
N THR A 59 -3.63 -21.64 4.13
CA THR A 59 -3.19 -22.97 4.61
C THR A 59 -4.23 -23.68 5.46
N GLY A 60 -5.07 -22.94 6.21
CA GLY A 60 -6.24 -23.50 6.88
C GLY A 60 -7.24 -24.10 5.90
N ALA A 61 -7.42 -23.48 4.73
CA ALA A 61 -8.19 -24.05 3.62
C ALA A 61 -7.54 -25.31 3.02
N ALA A 62 -6.20 -25.40 3.02
CA ALA A 62 -5.46 -26.57 2.54
C ALA A 62 -5.30 -27.69 3.59
N GLY A 63 -5.39 -27.39 4.89
CA GLY A 63 -5.17 -28.33 6.00
C GLY A 63 -6.35 -29.28 6.27
N GLN A 64 -7.54 -28.98 5.77
CA GLN A 64 -8.73 -29.86 5.83
C GLN A 64 -8.77 -30.90 4.68
N SER A 65 -7.61 -31.17 4.06
CA SER A 65 -7.47 -32.05 2.90
C SER A 65 -7.45 -33.54 3.25
N GLY A 66 -8.62 -34.09 3.57
CA GLY A 66 -8.95 -35.50 3.31
C GLY A 66 -9.88 -35.56 2.11
N LEU A 67 -9.40 -35.99 0.92
CA LEU A 67 -10.14 -36.17 -0.35
C LEU A 67 -11.01 -34.99 -0.90
N GLY A 68 -11.24 -33.92 -0.14
CA GLY A 68 -11.92 -32.67 -0.55
C GLY A 68 -10.99 -31.48 -0.75
N GLY A 69 -9.68 -31.64 -0.50
CA GLY A 69 -8.68 -30.58 -0.56
C GLY A 69 -8.52 -29.91 -1.91
N LEU A 70 -8.63 -30.67 -3.00
CA LEU A 70 -8.56 -30.12 -4.37
C LEU A 70 -9.83 -29.35 -4.74
N ALA A 71 -11.00 -29.79 -4.27
CA ALA A 71 -12.25 -29.07 -4.46
C ALA A 71 -12.26 -27.77 -3.65
N ASN A 72 -11.74 -27.79 -2.41
CA ASN A 72 -11.61 -26.59 -1.58
C ASN A 72 -10.55 -25.63 -2.12
N LEU A 73 -9.45 -26.14 -2.69
CA LEU A 73 -8.45 -25.32 -3.36
C LEU A 73 -9.00 -24.69 -4.64
N LEU A 74 -9.86 -25.39 -5.39
CA LEU A 74 -10.55 -24.83 -6.56
C LEU A 74 -11.64 -23.82 -6.17
N SER A 75 -12.40 -24.07 -5.09
CA SER A 75 -13.34 -23.12 -4.49
C SER A 75 -12.63 -21.90 -3.90
N ASN A 76 -11.45 -22.06 -3.33
CA ASN A 76 -10.63 -20.96 -2.81
C ASN A 76 -9.93 -20.19 -3.96
N LEU A 77 -9.64 -20.83 -5.09
CA LEU A 77 -9.19 -20.14 -6.30
C LEU A 77 -10.34 -19.33 -6.94
N GLY A 78 -11.56 -19.87 -6.90
CA GLY A 78 -12.80 -19.14 -7.24
C GLY A 78 -13.11 -18.02 -6.25
N GLN A 79 -12.94 -18.23 -4.95
CA GLN A 79 -13.07 -17.20 -3.91
C GLN A 79 -11.91 -16.22 -3.90
N SER A 80 -10.71 -16.56 -4.39
CA SER A 80 -9.63 -15.59 -4.61
C SER A 80 -9.93 -14.68 -5.80
N ALA A 81 -10.79 -15.13 -6.72
CA ALA A 81 -11.34 -14.29 -7.79
C ALA A 81 -12.52 -13.42 -7.29
N ASP A 82 -13.25 -13.86 -6.25
CA ASP A 82 -14.35 -13.10 -5.60
C ASP A 82 -13.89 -12.19 -4.43
N ASN A 83 -12.80 -12.54 -3.71
CA ASN A 83 -12.09 -11.76 -2.70
C ASN A 83 -10.69 -11.39 -3.20
N PRO A 84 -10.59 -10.56 -4.26
CA PRO A 84 -9.30 -10.06 -4.71
C PRO A 84 -8.60 -9.31 -3.56
N GLN A 85 -7.30 -9.57 -3.38
CA GLN A 85 -6.52 -8.85 -2.36
C GLN A 85 -6.68 -7.34 -2.55
N PRO A 86 -6.76 -6.53 -1.48
CA PRO A 86 -7.01 -5.09 -1.57
C PRO A 86 -6.09 -4.35 -2.56
N MET A 87 -4.83 -4.78 -2.67
CA MET A 87 -3.87 -4.22 -3.63
C MET A 87 -4.21 -4.53 -5.09
N HIS A 88 -4.82 -5.68 -5.38
CA HIS A 88 -5.31 -5.99 -6.73
C HIS A 88 -6.53 -5.13 -7.06
N ILE A 89 -7.45 -4.96 -6.11
CA ILE A 89 -8.61 -4.06 -6.29
C ILE A 89 -8.12 -2.63 -6.56
N ALA A 90 -7.17 -2.13 -5.77
CA ALA A 90 -6.57 -0.82 -5.97
C ALA A 90 -5.90 -0.70 -7.35
N ALA A 91 -5.10 -1.70 -7.75
CA ALA A 91 -4.43 -1.69 -9.05
C ALA A 91 -5.42 -1.72 -10.23
N ASP A 92 -6.50 -2.49 -10.13
CA ASP A 92 -7.51 -2.54 -11.20
C ASP A 92 -8.38 -1.29 -11.24
N THR A 93 -8.74 -0.73 -10.09
CA THR A 93 -9.41 0.57 -9.98
C THR A 93 -8.54 1.66 -10.60
N ALA A 94 -7.25 1.65 -10.31
CA ALA A 94 -6.33 2.60 -10.88
C ALA A 94 -6.21 2.48 -12.40
N LYS A 95 -6.21 1.28 -12.96
CA LYS A 95 -6.25 1.10 -14.42
C LYS A 95 -7.55 1.64 -15.00
N GLN A 96 -8.68 1.35 -14.38
CA GLN A 96 -10.01 1.78 -14.84
C GLN A 96 -10.16 3.31 -14.85
N PHE A 97 -9.60 4.00 -13.86
CA PHE A 97 -9.70 5.45 -13.71
C PHE A 97 -8.44 6.21 -14.16
N GLY A 98 -7.48 5.55 -14.83
CA GLY A 98 -6.27 6.19 -15.35
C GLY A 98 -5.25 6.64 -14.29
N ARG A 99 -5.28 6.06 -13.08
CA ARG A 99 -4.40 6.35 -11.93
C ARG A 99 -3.17 5.44 -11.78
N SER A 100 -2.95 4.49 -12.69
CA SER A 100 -1.82 3.53 -12.58
C SER A 100 -0.47 4.20 -12.39
N ARG A 101 -0.21 5.30 -13.10
CA ARG A 101 1.05 6.05 -12.97
C ARG A 101 1.14 6.80 -11.64
N ASN A 102 0.03 7.36 -11.16
CA ASN A 102 -0.02 8.05 -9.88
C ASN A 102 0.35 7.11 -8.73
N LEU A 103 -0.17 5.89 -8.75
CA LEU A 103 0.16 4.82 -7.80
C LEU A 103 1.64 4.44 -7.81
N GLN A 104 2.19 4.21 -9.01
CA GLN A 104 3.60 3.85 -9.16
C GLN A 104 4.51 4.95 -8.63
N LEU A 105 4.21 6.21 -8.96
CA LEU A 105 5.00 7.35 -8.50
C LEU A 105 4.86 7.57 -6.99
N ALA A 106 3.65 7.53 -6.46
CA ALA A 106 3.42 7.68 -5.02
C ALA A 106 4.14 6.58 -4.23
N GLY A 107 4.03 5.32 -4.65
CA GLY A 107 4.72 4.20 -4.01
C GLY A 107 6.25 4.31 -4.08
N LEU A 108 6.79 4.71 -5.25
CA LEU A 108 8.24 4.90 -5.42
C LEU A 108 8.76 6.02 -4.51
N VAL A 109 8.12 7.18 -4.54
CA VAL A 109 8.58 8.36 -3.77
C VAL A 109 8.40 8.12 -2.27
N ALA A 110 7.28 7.52 -1.84
CA ALA A 110 7.08 7.18 -0.44
C ALA A 110 8.09 6.12 0.05
N GLY A 111 8.44 5.13 -0.79
CA GLY A 111 9.50 4.17 -0.49
C GLY A 111 10.88 4.81 -0.35
N GLN A 112 11.22 5.72 -1.26
CA GLN A 112 12.48 6.48 -1.20
C GLN A 112 12.57 7.40 0.01
N ALA A 113 11.43 7.93 0.48
CA ALA A 113 11.39 8.77 1.66
C ALA A 113 11.83 8.02 2.94
N ILE A 114 11.57 6.71 3.03
CA ILE A 114 11.99 5.88 4.16
C ILE A 114 13.49 5.57 4.11
N SER A 115 14.00 5.32 2.90
CA SER A 115 15.38 4.87 2.63
C SER A 115 16.04 5.74 1.56
N PRO A 116 16.59 6.92 1.94
CA PRO A 116 17.32 7.76 1.01
C PRO A 116 18.62 7.06 0.59
N GLY A 117 18.76 6.70 -0.69
CA GLY A 117 20.03 6.24 -1.27
C GLY A 117 20.20 4.73 -1.47
N SER A 118 19.18 3.89 -1.29
CA SER A 118 19.24 2.48 -1.69
C SER A 118 19.11 2.32 -3.21
N GLY A 119 20.19 2.61 -3.93
CA GLY A 119 20.38 2.27 -5.34
C GLY A 119 20.70 0.78 -5.53
N THR A 120 20.55 0.30 -6.76
CA THR A 120 20.95 -1.05 -7.20
C THR A 120 22.43 -1.32 -6.90
N GLY A 121 22.74 -2.09 -5.85
CA GLY A 121 24.11 -2.58 -5.66
C GLY A 121 24.47 -3.16 -4.30
N ASP A 122 23.81 -2.78 -3.21
CA ASP A 122 24.22 -3.25 -1.87
C ASP A 122 23.33 -4.41 -1.39
N LEU A 123 23.81 -5.63 -1.59
CA LEU A 123 23.16 -6.86 -1.15
C LEU A 123 23.08 -6.96 0.39
N ALA A 124 24.01 -6.35 1.12
CA ALA A 124 23.99 -6.31 2.58
C ALA A 124 22.96 -5.28 3.09
N ALA A 125 22.85 -4.12 2.43
CA ALA A 125 21.73 -3.20 2.63
C ALA A 125 20.40 -3.81 2.18
N ALA A 126 20.38 -4.65 1.14
CA ALA A 126 19.19 -5.39 0.74
C ALA A 126 18.82 -6.48 1.75
N MET A 127 19.79 -7.16 2.38
CA MET A 127 19.55 -8.12 3.46
C MET A 127 19.13 -7.45 4.78
N GLN A 128 19.64 -6.25 5.09
CA GLN A 128 19.09 -5.41 6.16
C GLN A 128 17.71 -4.84 5.77
N SER A 129 17.48 -4.56 4.48
CA SER A 129 16.18 -4.09 3.99
C SER A 129 15.10 -5.17 3.98
N LEU A 130 15.47 -6.45 4.02
CA LEU A 130 14.53 -7.55 4.31
C LEU A 130 13.80 -7.31 5.65
N GLY A 131 14.46 -6.70 6.64
CA GLY A 131 13.83 -6.26 7.89
C GLY A 131 12.93 -5.03 7.76
N SER A 132 12.94 -4.36 6.60
CA SER A 132 12.09 -3.19 6.27
C SER A 132 11.09 -3.46 5.14
N ILE A 133 11.01 -4.69 4.62
CA ILE A 133 10.04 -5.06 3.60
C ILE A 133 8.61 -4.79 4.10
N GLY A 134 8.33 -5.08 5.37
CA GLY A 134 7.02 -4.80 5.95
C GLY A 134 6.72 -3.31 6.01
N THR A 135 7.70 -2.48 6.38
CA THR A 135 7.57 -1.01 6.37
C THR A 135 7.32 -0.48 4.96
N LEU A 136 8.10 -0.90 3.97
CA LEU A 136 7.93 -0.50 2.56
C LEU A 136 6.56 -0.95 2.03
N THR A 137 6.13 -2.16 2.37
CA THR A 137 4.82 -2.69 2.00
C THR A 137 3.70 -1.84 2.61
N ALA A 138 3.77 -1.55 3.91
CA ALA A 138 2.79 -0.74 4.62
C ALA A 138 2.68 0.68 4.03
N VAL A 139 3.82 1.32 3.77
CA VAL A 139 3.85 2.67 3.18
C VAL A 139 3.38 2.67 1.73
N GLY A 140 3.74 1.66 0.94
CA GLY A 140 3.23 1.49 -0.42
C GLY A 140 1.71 1.28 -0.46
N GLN A 141 1.16 0.47 0.46
CA GLN A 141 -0.29 0.26 0.61
C GLN A 141 -1.00 1.55 1.01
N ALA A 142 -0.47 2.29 1.98
CA ALA A 142 -1.06 3.55 2.43
C ALA A 142 -0.98 4.64 1.35
N ALA A 143 0.14 4.74 0.62
CA ALA A 143 0.27 5.64 -0.53
C ALA A 143 -0.74 5.31 -1.64
N SER A 144 -0.95 4.01 -1.90
CA SER A 144 -1.96 3.51 -2.84
C SER A 144 -3.37 3.93 -2.44
N ALA A 145 -3.71 3.76 -1.17
CA ALA A 145 -5.01 4.17 -0.63
C ALA A 145 -5.20 5.69 -0.69
N ALA A 146 -4.17 6.48 -0.36
CA ALA A 146 -4.21 7.93 -0.44
C ALA A 146 -4.47 8.43 -1.88
N VAL A 147 -3.77 7.87 -2.88
CA VAL A 147 -3.96 8.19 -4.31
C VAL A 147 -5.39 7.94 -4.78
N LEU A 148 -6.03 6.88 -4.27
CA LEU A 148 -7.36 6.45 -4.69
C LEU A 148 -8.48 6.90 -3.75
N SER A 149 -8.19 7.75 -2.77
CA SER A 149 -9.16 8.10 -1.72
C SER A 149 -10.42 8.81 -2.25
N ASP A 150 -10.34 9.50 -3.39
CA ASP A 150 -11.50 10.07 -4.09
C ASP A 150 -12.38 9.02 -4.79
N LEU A 151 -11.85 7.83 -5.00
CA LEU A 151 -12.53 6.73 -5.69
C LEU A 151 -13.14 5.72 -4.71
N VAL A 152 -13.14 5.98 -3.41
CA VAL A 152 -13.83 5.13 -2.43
C VAL A 152 -15.32 5.06 -2.76
N GLY A 153 -15.85 3.85 -2.86
CA GLY A 153 -17.21 3.57 -3.31
C GLY A 153 -17.35 3.37 -4.82
N GLN A 154 -16.26 3.45 -5.59
CA GLN A 154 -16.25 3.17 -7.03
C GLN A 154 -15.92 1.70 -7.30
N GLY A 155 -16.83 1.00 -7.98
CA GLY A 155 -16.64 -0.40 -8.36
C GLY A 155 -16.40 -1.30 -7.14
N LYS A 156 -15.29 -2.04 -7.14
CA LYS A 156 -14.89 -2.92 -6.02
C LYS A 156 -14.06 -2.20 -4.96
N PHE A 157 -13.65 -0.95 -5.18
CA PHE A 157 -12.84 -0.17 -4.23
C PHE A 157 -13.75 0.54 -3.24
N ASP A 158 -14.19 -0.18 -2.22
CA ASP A 158 -15.04 0.35 -1.15
C ASP A 158 -14.23 0.80 0.08
N GLN A 159 -14.94 1.28 1.10
CA GLN A 159 -14.32 1.76 2.34
C GLN A 159 -13.52 0.65 3.04
N SER A 160 -13.95 -0.60 2.97
CA SER A 160 -13.24 -1.71 3.62
C SER A 160 -11.90 -1.99 2.95
N VAL A 161 -11.83 -1.88 1.62
CA VAL A 161 -10.58 -2.00 0.86
C VAL A 161 -9.62 -0.86 1.20
N TYR A 162 -10.14 0.38 1.26
CA TYR A 162 -9.34 1.54 1.67
C TYR A 162 -8.80 1.37 3.10
N ASP A 163 -9.68 1.02 4.05
CA ASP A 163 -9.33 0.83 5.45
C ASP A 163 -8.30 -0.28 5.61
N GLU A 164 -8.44 -1.40 4.88
CA GLU A 164 -7.51 -2.51 4.93
C GLU A 164 -6.11 -2.13 4.40
N LEU A 165 -6.03 -1.31 3.34
CA LEU A 165 -4.77 -0.79 2.82
C LEU A 165 -4.12 0.22 3.78
N MET A 166 -4.92 1.06 4.44
CA MET A 166 -4.44 2.03 5.42
C MET A 166 -4.13 1.41 6.78
N GLN A 167 -4.67 0.23 7.11
CA GLN A 167 -4.64 -0.34 8.45
C GLN A 167 -3.24 -0.43 9.05
N PRO A 168 -2.20 -0.94 8.35
CA PRO A 168 -0.86 -1.00 8.93
C PRO A 168 -0.34 0.39 9.31
N TRP A 169 -0.57 1.38 8.44
CA TRP A 169 -0.17 2.76 8.66
C TRP A 169 -0.89 3.41 9.84
N THR A 170 -2.23 3.40 9.84
CA THR A 170 -3.03 4.04 10.91
C THR A 170 -2.84 3.36 12.26
N SER A 171 -2.55 2.06 12.29
CA SER A 171 -2.27 1.34 13.54
C SER A 171 -1.00 1.76 14.26
N VAL A 172 -0.04 2.36 13.54
CA VAL A 172 1.25 2.80 14.09
C VAL A 172 1.32 4.31 14.19
N ILE A 173 0.79 5.03 13.20
CA ILE A 173 0.97 6.46 13.01
C ILE A 173 -0.21 7.29 13.54
N GLY A 174 -1.43 6.73 13.54
CA GLY A 174 -2.66 7.45 13.91
C GLY A 174 -3.14 8.36 12.81
#